data_AF-A0A3M8BCW1-F1
#
_entry.id   AF-A0A3M8BCW1-F1
#
_cell.length_a   1.000
_cell.length_b   1.000
_cell.length_c   1.000
_cell.angle_alpha   90.00
_cell.angle_beta   90.00
_cell.angle_gamma   90.00
#
_symmetry.space_group_name_H-M   'P 1'
#
loop_
_entity.id
_entity.type
_entity.pdbx_description
1 polymer ?
#
loop_
_entity_poly.entity_id
_entity_poly.type
_entity_poly.pdbx_seq_one_letter_code
_entity_poly.pdbx_strand_id
1 'polypeptide(L)'
;MRGTLLTGGDFLCHHIKGKSSSGMTKEQRGKLDKQTRFRTIEEMSHRYAIIMLCEIAEVSRAGFYKWKATETARRLRAVQDADLKEHILSIHRLRPYFGYKRMRTALRKEGRNVNSKKVRRLMRELGIRSVIRKKRPFAGRKPSVVFDNVLHRQFTAQEAGKKLVTDITYIRVVDGFLYLSVVLDLHNVATASTMPV
;
A
#
# COMPACT_ATOMS: atom_id res chain seq x y z
N MET A 1 35.13 4.79 -11.63
CA MET A 1 35.54 5.83 -10.68
C MET A 1 34.37 6.80 -10.49
N ARG A 2 34.12 7.15 -9.22
CA ARG A 2 33.41 8.30 -8.60
C ARG A 2 32.79 9.34 -9.56
N GLY A 3 31.61 9.91 -9.34
CA GLY A 3 30.71 9.90 -8.18
C GLY A 3 29.50 10.81 -8.46
N THR A 4 28.41 10.59 -7.73
CA THR A 4 27.18 11.40 -7.83
C THR A 4 27.03 12.21 -6.54
N LEU A 5 27.00 13.53 -6.69
CA LEU A 5 26.68 14.47 -5.63
C LEU A 5 25.16 14.53 -5.41
N LEU A 6 24.79 14.63 -4.13
CA LEU A 6 23.45 14.87 -3.62
C LEU A 6 23.18 16.38 -3.60
N THR A 7 22.08 16.81 -4.22
CA THR A 7 21.23 17.97 -3.86
C THR A 7 19.89 17.68 -4.56
N GLY A 8 18.72 17.55 -3.92
CA GLY A 8 18.09 18.48 -3.00
C GLY A 8 16.99 19.23 -3.77
N GLY A 9 15.71 19.03 -3.42
CA GLY A 9 14.51 19.65 -4.05
C GLY A 9 14.05 18.90 -5.31
N ASP A 10 12.80 18.51 -5.54
CA ASP A 10 11.54 19.17 -5.20
C ASP A 10 10.44 18.15 -4.86
N PHE A 11 10.02 18.17 -3.60
CA PHE A 11 8.76 17.54 -3.18
C PHE A 11 7.64 18.56 -3.32
N LEU A 12 6.97 18.58 -4.48
CA LEU A 12 5.66 19.23 -4.59
C LEU A 12 4.55 18.18 -4.46
N CYS A 13 4.25 17.82 -3.21
CA CYS A 13 3.05 17.06 -2.87
C CYS A 13 1.85 18.00 -2.99
N HIS A 14 1.09 17.86 -4.08
CA HIS A 14 -0.19 18.54 -4.22
C HIS A 14 -1.15 18.09 -3.12
N HIS A 15 -1.44 19.06 -2.28
CA HIS A 15 -2.27 19.06 -1.10
C HIS A 15 -3.74 18.80 -1.48
N ILE A 16 -4.25 17.58 -1.25
CA ILE A 16 -5.69 17.31 -1.30
C ILE A 16 -6.21 17.20 0.14
N LYS A 17 -6.81 18.30 0.60
CA LYS A 17 -7.46 18.47 1.90
C LYS A 17 -8.54 17.41 2.12
N GLY A 18 -8.50 16.81 3.32
CA GLY A 18 -9.52 15.92 3.83
C GLY A 18 -10.85 16.63 4.09
N LYS A 19 -11.93 15.84 4.02
CA LYS A 19 -13.19 16.13 4.70
C LYS A 19 -13.60 14.88 5.48
N SER A 20 -13.16 14.81 6.74
CA SER A 20 -13.88 14.07 7.77
C SER A 20 -14.74 15.06 8.53
N SER A 21 -16.05 14.88 8.40
CA SER A 21 -17.11 15.63 9.05
C SER A 21 -17.06 15.50 10.57
N SER A 22 -16.69 16.58 11.25
CA SER A 22 -17.30 17.01 12.52
C SER A 22 -16.91 18.48 12.71
N GLY A 23 -17.89 19.38 12.65
CA GLY A 23 -17.68 20.82 12.72
C GLY A 23 -16.92 21.23 13.98
N MET A 24 -15.88 22.04 13.79
CA MET A 24 -15.19 22.77 14.84
C MET A 24 -15.74 24.20 14.87
N THR A 25 -16.29 24.61 16.01
CA THR A 25 -16.45 26.02 16.38
C THR A 25 -16.00 26.22 17.83
N LYS A 26 -15.08 27.20 17.96
CA LYS A 26 -14.61 27.99 19.12
C LYS A 26 -14.19 27.27 20.43
N GLU A 27 -12.99 27.65 20.88
CA GLU A 27 -12.31 27.39 22.17
C GLU A 27 -11.37 26.17 22.27
N GLN A 28 -10.10 26.46 22.00
CA GLN A 28 -8.93 25.66 22.30
C GLN A 28 -8.66 25.60 23.81
N ARG A 29 -9.43 24.84 24.57
CA ARG A 29 -8.97 24.29 25.86
C ARG A 29 -8.64 22.81 25.64
N GLY A 30 -7.39 22.43 25.93
CA GLY A 30 -6.88 21.07 25.75
C GLY A 30 -7.79 20.04 26.40
N LYS A 31 -8.63 19.38 25.60
CA LYS A 31 -9.60 18.40 26.09
C LYS A 31 -8.84 17.10 26.34
N LEU A 32 -8.39 16.91 27.58
CA LEU A 32 -7.78 15.66 28.04
C LEU A 32 -8.74 14.50 27.76
N ASP A 33 -8.22 13.40 27.18
CA ASP A 33 -9.00 12.19 26.92
C ASP A 33 -9.62 11.68 28.23
N LYS A 34 -10.81 11.08 28.12
CA LYS A 34 -11.58 10.61 29.27
C LYS A 34 -10.80 9.57 30.08
N GLN A 35 -9.97 8.75 29.44
CA GLN A 35 -9.12 7.79 30.16
C GLN A 35 -8.00 8.49 30.95
N THR A 36 -7.43 9.56 30.40
CA THR A 36 -6.41 10.37 31.07
C THR A 36 -6.99 11.02 32.33
N ARG A 37 -8.20 11.58 32.23
CA ARG A 37 -8.92 12.15 33.39
C ARG A 37 -9.11 11.12 34.51
N PHE A 38 -9.55 9.91 34.17
CA PHE A 38 -9.72 8.84 35.16
C PHE A 38 -8.40 8.39 35.79
N ARG A 39 -7.32 8.32 35.00
CA ARG A 39 -5.99 7.99 35.52
C ARG A 39 -5.50 9.05 36.52
N THR A 40 -5.67 10.34 36.20
CA THR A 40 -5.31 11.44 37.12
C THR A 40 -6.12 11.38 38.41
N ILE A 41 -7.42 11.05 38.35
CA ILE A 41 -8.25 10.86 39.55
C ILE A 41 -7.72 9.70 40.40
N GLU A 42 -7.37 8.58 39.78
CA GLU A 42 -6.81 7.43 40.50
C GLU A 42 -5.48 7.78 41.16
N GLU A 43 -4.58 8.44 40.44
CA GLU A 43 -3.30 8.93 40.95
C GLU A 43 -3.49 9.88 42.14
N MET A 44 -4.49 10.75 42.15
CA MET A 44 -4.73 11.71 43.25
C MET A 44 -5.66 11.21 44.36
N SER A 45 -6.30 10.05 44.17
CA SER A 45 -7.33 9.52 45.09
C SER A 45 -6.82 9.19 46.50
N HIS A 46 -5.49 9.08 46.68
CA HIS A 46 -4.86 8.85 47.98
C HIS A 46 -4.78 10.12 48.85
N ARG A 47 -4.90 11.31 48.26
CA ARG A 47 -4.79 12.61 48.95
C ARG A 47 -6.10 13.39 49.02
N TYR A 48 -7.01 13.16 48.07
CA TYR A 48 -8.22 13.96 47.94
C TYR A 48 -9.45 13.06 47.76
N ALA A 49 -10.61 13.57 48.21
CA ALA A 49 -11.87 12.85 48.06
C ALA A 49 -12.22 12.66 46.57
N ILE A 50 -12.60 11.42 46.21
CA ILE A 50 -12.95 11.05 44.83
C ILE A 50 -14.10 11.90 44.27
N ILE A 51 -15.03 12.33 45.14
CA ILE A 51 -16.16 13.19 44.77
C ILE A 51 -15.65 14.52 44.19
N MET A 52 -14.80 15.22 44.94
CA MET A 52 -14.19 16.49 44.54
C MET A 52 -13.36 16.32 43.25
N LEU A 53 -12.55 15.27 43.16
CA LEU A 53 -11.74 15.00 41.96
C LEU A 53 -12.59 14.75 40.71
N CYS A 54 -13.72 14.05 40.85
CA CYS A 54 -14.65 13.80 39.75
C CYS A 54 -15.36 15.08 39.30
N GLU A 55 -15.71 15.97 40.24
CA GLU A 55 -16.30 17.28 39.94
C GLU A 55 -15.33 18.18 39.18
N ILE A 56 -14.08 18.29 39.64
CA ILE A 56 -13.02 19.08 38.99
C ILE A 56 -12.72 18.54 37.58
N ALA A 57 -12.66 17.22 37.41
CA ALA A 57 -12.39 16.58 36.12
C ALA A 57 -13.62 16.50 35.19
N GLU A 58 -14.79 16.98 35.63
CA GLU A 58 -16.06 16.92 34.90
C GLU A 58 -16.44 15.50 34.46
N VAL A 59 -16.27 14.51 35.34
CA VAL A 59 -16.62 13.10 35.06
C VAL A 59 -17.56 12.53 36.10
N SER A 60 -18.37 11.54 35.70
CA SER A 60 -19.26 10.87 36.65
C SER A 60 -18.51 9.87 37.53
N ARG A 61 -18.86 9.85 38.82
CA ARG A 61 -18.35 8.87 39.79
C ARG A 61 -18.58 7.43 39.34
N ALA A 62 -19.79 7.13 38.85
CA ALA A 62 -20.12 5.82 38.30
C ALA A 62 -19.22 5.42 37.11
N GLY A 63 -18.85 6.40 36.26
CA GLY A 63 -17.90 6.19 35.17
C GLY A 63 -16.50 5.84 35.67
N PHE A 64 -16.02 6.54 36.70
CA PHE A 64 -14.73 6.26 37.33
C PHE A 64 -14.68 4.85 37.94
N TYR A 65 -15.66 4.48 38.77
CA TYR A 65 -15.69 3.15 39.38
C TYR A 65 -15.84 2.03 38.35
N LYS A 66 -16.62 2.23 37.28
CA LYS A 66 -16.70 1.28 36.16
C LYS A 66 -15.36 1.15 35.43
N TRP A 67 -14.65 2.25 35.23
CA TRP A 67 -13.32 2.26 34.62
C TRP A 67 -12.32 1.50 35.49
N LYS A 68 -12.34 1.71 36.82
CA LYS A 68 -11.51 0.99 37.78
C LYS A 68 -11.83 -0.50 37.81
N ALA A 69 -13.11 -0.87 37.92
CA ALA A 69 -13.55 -2.26 37.92
C ALA A 69 -13.18 -3.03 36.63
N THR A 70 -13.04 -2.33 35.49
CA THR A 70 -12.66 -2.95 34.21
C THR A 70 -11.15 -2.93 33.93
N GLU A 71 -10.32 -2.48 34.87
CA GLU A 71 -8.87 -2.34 34.68
C GLU A 71 -8.19 -3.66 34.27
N THR A 72 -8.45 -4.74 34.99
CA THR A 72 -7.89 -6.07 34.72
C THR A 72 -8.21 -6.54 33.30
N ALA A 73 -9.48 -6.45 32.92
CA ALA A 73 -9.96 -6.80 31.58
C ALA A 73 -9.39 -5.88 30.49
N ARG A 74 -9.16 -4.60 30.77
CA ARG A 74 -8.51 -3.65 29.84
C ARG A 74 -7.04 -4.00 29.65
N ARG A 75 -6.32 -4.34 30.73
CA ARG A 75 -4.92 -4.73 30.70
C ARG A 75 -4.72 -6.02 29.90
N LEU A 76 -5.55 -7.03 30.14
CA LEU A 76 -5.52 -8.29 29.39
C LEU A 76 -5.74 -8.06 27.88
N ARG A 77 -6.72 -7.22 27.53
CA ARG A 77 -6.96 -6.83 26.13
C ARG A 77 -5.77 -6.10 25.51
N ALA A 78 -5.11 -5.22 26.27
CA ALA A 78 -3.92 -4.52 25.79
C ALA A 78 -2.76 -5.48 25.50
N VAL A 79 -2.54 -6.49 26.36
CA VAL A 79 -1.53 -7.54 26.13
C VAL A 79 -1.86 -8.37 24.88
N GLN A 80 -3.12 -8.82 24.73
CA GLN A 80 -3.55 -9.53 23.53
C GLN A 80 -3.43 -8.69 22.25
N ASP A 81 -3.69 -7.39 22.35
CA ASP A 81 -3.52 -6.47 21.23
C ASP A 81 -2.04 -6.26 20.89
N ALA A 82 -1.14 -6.24 21.88
CA ALA A 82 0.30 -6.17 21.66
C ALA A 82 0.83 -7.42 20.95
N ASP A 83 0.47 -8.62 21.42
CA ASP A 83 0.82 -9.89 20.75
C ASP A 83 0.33 -9.89 19.28
N LEU A 84 -0.92 -9.49 19.06
CA LEU A 84 -1.48 -9.42 17.72
C LEU A 84 -0.81 -8.36 16.84
N LYS A 85 -0.34 -7.24 17.41
CA LYS A 85 0.40 -6.20 16.69
C LYS A 85 1.75 -6.71 16.21
N GLU A 86 2.50 -7.42 17.06
CA GLU A 86 3.77 -8.04 16.68
C GLU A 86 3.58 -9.04 15.54
N HIS A 87 2.51 -9.83 15.61
CA HIS A 87 2.18 -10.79 14.56
C HIS A 87 1.76 -10.12 13.25
N ILE A 88 1.01 -9.01 13.32
CA ILE A 88 0.68 -8.21 12.13
C ILE A 88 1.95 -7.60 11.52
N LEU A 89 2.89 -7.13 12.34
CA LEU A 89 4.17 -6.58 11.89
C LEU A 89 5.02 -7.64 11.19
N SER A 90 5.12 -8.85 11.72
CA SER A 90 5.89 -9.94 11.11
C SER A 90 5.35 -10.30 9.72
N ILE A 91 4.04 -10.46 9.58
CA ILE A 91 3.40 -10.70 8.28
C ILE A 91 3.62 -9.53 7.33
N HIS A 92 3.49 -8.30 7.82
CA HIS A 92 3.66 -7.10 6.99
C HIS A 92 5.09 -6.96 6.45
N ARG A 93 6.11 -7.28 7.25
CA ARG A 93 7.53 -7.29 6.80
C ARG A 93 7.74 -8.24 5.62
N LEU A 94 7.12 -9.42 5.65
CA LEU A 94 7.21 -10.40 4.55
C LEU A 94 6.34 -10.00 3.34
N ARG A 95 5.20 -9.36 3.59
CA ARG A 95 4.18 -9.06 2.58
C ARG A 95 3.66 -7.62 2.74
N PRO A 96 4.47 -6.60 2.38
CA PRO A 96 4.11 -5.19 2.61
C PRO A 96 2.89 -4.72 1.80
N TYR A 97 2.50 -5.48 0.78
CA TYR A 97 1.33 -5.26 -0.06
C TYR A 97 0.03 -5.85 0.52
N PHE A 98 0.04 -6.34 1.76
CA PHE A 98 -1.16 -6.82 2.43
C PHE A 98 -1.90 -5.67 3.13
N GLY A 99 -3.09 -5.35 2.63
CA GLY A 99 -4.07 -4.56 3.36
C GLY A 99 -4.82 -5.37 4.41
N TYR A 100 -5.63 -4.71 5.25
CA TYR A 100 -6.30 -5.32 6.41
C TYR A 100 -7.17 -6.54 6.09
N LYS A 101 -7.81 -6.60 4.91
CA LYS A 101 -8.59 -7.77 4.47
C LYS A 101 -7.69 -8.99 4.26
N ARG A 102 -6.55 -8.81 3.58
CA ARG A 102 -5.57 -9.88 3.34
C ARG A 102 -4.83 -10.27 4.61
N MET A 103 -4.53 -9.29 5.46
CA MET A 103 -3.96 -9.52 6.78
C MET A 103 -4.88 -10.40 7.64
N ARG A 104 -6.19 -10.11 7.67
CA ARG A 104 -7.17 -10.99 8.35
C ARG A 104 -7.14 -12.42 7.81
N THR A 105 -7.08 -12.59 6.49
CA THR A 105 -7.01 -13.93 5.90
C THR A 105 -5.72 -14.65 6.27
N ALA A 106 -4.59 -13.94 6.32
CA ALA A 106 -3.30 -14.50 6.76
C ALA A 106 -3.37 -14.95 8.22
N LEU A 107 -3.85 -14.08 9.12
CA LEU A 107 -4.06 -14.39 10.53
C LEU A 107 -4.97 -15.61 10.73
N ARG A 108 -6.06 -15.70 9.95
CA ARG A 108 -6.98 -16.84 10.01
C ARG A 108 -6.31 -18.15 9.56
N LYS A 109 -5.41 -18.11 8.58
CA LYS A 109 -4.65 -19.28 8.13
C LYS A 109 -3.66 -19.77 9.19
N GLU A 110 -3.20 -18.88 10.04
CA GLU A 110 -2.32 -19.20 11.18
C GLU A 110 -3.13 -19.52 12.46
N GLY A 111 -4.43 -19.81 12.34
CA GLY A 111 -5.29 -20.21 13.45
C GLY A 111 -5.85 -19.05 14.28
N ARG A 112 -5.50 -17.79 13.98
CA ARG A 112 -5.95 -16.61 14.73
C ARG A 112 -7.21 -16.02 14.10
N ASN A 113 -8.38 -16.36 14.65
CA ASN A 113 -9.65 -15.80 14.15
C ASN A 113 -9.92 -14.41 14.75
N VAL A 114 -9.69 -13.37 13.95
CA VAL A 114 -9.85 -11.97 14.38
C VAL A 114 -10.83 -11.21 13.49
N ASN A 115 -11.65 -10.37 14.11
CA ASN A 115 -12.56 -9.48 13.39
C ASN A 115 -11.80 -8.48 12.51
N SER A 116 -12.27 -8.25 11.30
CA SER A 116 -11.69 -7.30 10.33
C SER A 116 -11.59 -5.87 10.89
N LYS A 117 -12.55 -5.43 11.72
CA LYS A 117 -12.52 -4.12 12.39
C LYS A 117 -11.34 -4.00 13.36
N LYS A 118 -11.06 -5.08 14.11
CA LYS A 118 -9.93 -5.13 15.06
C LYS A 118 -8.60 -5.07 14.32
N VAL A 119 -8.43 -5.88 13.26
CA VAL A 119 -7.22 -5.83 12.42
C VAL A 119 -7.01 -4.43 11.83
N ARG A 120 -8.07 -3.81 11.29
CA ARG A 120 -8.00 -2.45 10.74
C ARG A 120 -7.58 -1.42 11.80
N ARG A 121 -8.13 -1.50 13.02
CA ARG A 121 -7.76 -0.62 14.13
C ARG A 121 -6.28 -0.77 14.47
N LEU A 122 -5.80 -1.99 14.67
CA LEU A 122 -4.41 -2.26 15.06
C LEU A 122 -3.42 -1.85 13.98
N MET A 123 -3.73 -2.11 12.70
CA MET A 123 -2.89 -1.63 11.59
C MET A 123 -2.78 -0.10 11.56
N ARG A 124 -3.89 0.61 11.85
CA ARG A 124 -3.88 2.08 11.93
C ARG A 124 -3.04 2.58 13.11
N GLU A 125 -3.14 1.95 14.27
CA GLU A 125 -2.31 2.27 15.44
C GLU A 125 -0.81 2.05 15.16
N LEU A 126 -0.47 1.05 14.35
CA LEU A 126 0.90 0.77 13.91
C LEU A 126 1.37 1.66 12.73
N GLY A 127 0.50 2.51 12.16
CA GLY A 127 0.83 3.31 10.98
C GLY A 127 1.02 2.51 9.68
N ILE A 128 0.64 1.22 9.67
CA ILE A 128 0.87 0.30 8.56
C ILE A 128 -0.21 0.47 7.49
N ARG A 129 0.23 0.61 6.25
CA ARG A 129 -0.64 0.68 5.07
C ARG A 129 -0.17 -0.30 4.00
N SER A 130 -1.11 -0.77 3.19
CA SER A 130 -0.78 -1.61 2.05
C SER A 130 0.05 -0.82 1.06
N VAL A 131 1.26 -1.29 0.76
CA VAL A 131 2.07 -0.72 -0.31
C VAL A 131 1.45 -1.09 -1.66
N ILE A 132 1.20 -0.09 -2.51
CA ILE A 132 0.70 -0.31 -3.87
C ILE A 132 1.82 -0.98 -4.67
N ARG A 133 1.57 -2.19 -5.17
CA ARG A 133 2.53 -2.89 -6.02
C ARG A 133 2.59 -2.20 -7.38
N LYS A 134 3.79 -1.87 -7.87
CA LYS A 134 3.97 -1.42 -9.26
C LYS A 134 3.39 -2.48 -10.22
N LYS A 135 2.57 -2.04 -11.18
CA LYS A 135 2.02 -2.91 -12.23
C LYS A 135 3.20 -3.54 -12.97
N ARG A 136 3.27 -4.88 -13.01
CA ARG A 136 4.23 -5.59 -13.86
C ARG A 136 3.65 -5.60 -15.29
N PRO A 137 4.32 -5.01 -16.30
CA PRO A 137 3.80 -4.99 -17.67
C PRO A 137 3.75 -6.39 -18.31
N PHE A 138 4.58 -7.33 -17.84
CA PHE A 138 4.59 -8.71 -18.30
C PHE A 138 4.73 -9.66 -17.11
N ALA A 139 3.87 -10.68 -17.04
CA ALA A 139 3.96 -11.76 -16.06
C ALA A 139 3.70 -13.09 -16.75
N GLY A 140 4.74 -13.93 -16.86
CA GLY A 140 4.63 -15.36 -17.14
C GLY A 140 3.82 -15.75 -18.38
N ARG A 141 4.37 -15.52 -19.58
CA ARG A 141 3.97 -16.31 -20.75
C ARG A 141 5.17 -17.11 -21.24
N LYS A 142 5.05 -18.44 -21.24
CA LYS A 142 5.70 -19.22 -22.29
C LYS A 142 5.00 -18.83 -23.60
N PRO A 143 5.75 -18.55 -24.68
CA PRO A 143 5.16 -18.29 -25.99
C PRO A 143 4.13 -19.39 -26.32
N SER A 144 2.91 -19.00 -26.69
CA SER A 144 1.78 -19.93 -26.88
C SER A 144 1.95 -20.83 -28.11
N VAL A 145 2.78 -20.42 -29.06
CA VAL A 145 3.30 -21.26 -30.14
C VAL A 145 4.70 -20.75 -30.46
N VAL A 146 5.73 -21.56 -30.19
CA VAL A 146 7.05 -21.33 -30.77
C VAL A 146 7.02 -22.09 -32.09
N PHE A 147 6.69 -21.40 -33.17
CA PHE A 147 7.00 -21.94 -34.49
C PHE A 147 8.52 -21.97 -34.61
N ASP A 148 9.06 -23.01 -35.23
CA ASP A 148 10.48 -23.02 -35.56
C ASP A 148 10.80 -21.78 -36.37
N ASN A 149 11.89 -21.10 -36.03
CA ASN A 149 12.32 -19.94 -36.77
C ASN A 149 12.88 -20.39 -38.13
N VAL A 150 11.98 -20.58 -39.10
CA VAL A 150 12.29 -20.99 -40.48
C VAL A 150 13.32 -20.06 -41.13
N LEU A 151 13.37 -18.80 -40.69
CA LEU A 151 14.29 -17.81 -41.23
C LEU A 151 15.73 -18.00 -40.72
N HIS A 152 15.95 -18.67 -39.59
CA HIS A 152 17.27 -18.84 -38.95
C HIS A 152 18.12 -17.54 -38.89
N ARG A 153 17.46 -16.39 -38.68
CA ARG A 153 18.08 -15.03 -38.72
C ARG A 153 18.71 -14.64 -40.07
N GLN A 154 18.35 -15.29 -41.17
CA GLN A 154 18.77 -14.94 -42.53
C GLN A 154 17.83 -13.89 -43.13
N PHE A 155 18.08 -12.61 -42.83
CA PHE A 155 17.21 -11.49 -43.22
C PHE A 155 17.42 -10.96 -44.65
N THR A 156 18.07 -11.73 -45.51
CA THR A 156 18.30 -11.40 -46.92
C THR A 156 17.56 -12.37 -47.84
N ALA A 157 16.95 -11.86 -48.92
CA ALA A 157 16.28 -12.65 -49.94
C ALA A 157 16.88 -12.34 -51.32
N GLN A 158 17.20 -13.38 -52.09
CA GLN A 158 17.73 -13.20 -53.46
C GLN A 158 16.64 -12.88 -54.48
N GLU A 159 15.40 -13.26 -54.20
CA GLU A 159 14.24 -13.01 -55.06
C GLU A 159 13.11 -12.34 -54.26
N ALA A 160 12.36 -11.46 -54.92
CA ALA A 160 11.18 -10.83 -54.37
C ALA A 160 10.10 -11.86 -53.99
N GLY A 161 9.32 -11.56 -52.94
CA GLY A 161 8.18 -12.36 -52.48
C GLY A 161 8.53 -13.64 -51.73
N LYS A 162 9.82 -13.97 -51.54
CA LYS A 162 10.25 -15.22 -50.86
C LYS A 162 10.30 -15.10 -49.34
N LYS A 163 10.62 -13.93 -48.81
CA LYS A 163 10.74 -13.68 -47.36
C LYS A 163 10.03 -12.40 -47.00
N LEU A 164 8.80 -12.54 -46.48
CA LEU A 164 7.98 -11.43 -46.03
C LEU A 164 7.98 -11.37 -44.50
N VAL A 165 8.20 -10.19 -43.94
CA VAL A 165 8.11 -9.92 -42.49
C VAL A 165 6.95 -8.98 -42.25
N THR A 166 6.15 -9.26 -41.23
CA THR A 166 5.02 -8.42 -40.86
C THR A 166 5.15 -7.93 -39.43
N ASP A 167 4.70 -6.70 -39.19
CA ASP A 167 4.55 -6.16 -37.85
C ASP A 167 3.20 -5.44 -37.72
N ILE A 168 2.60 -5.53 -36.54
CA ILE A 168 1.38 -4.80 -36.20
C ILE A 168 1.71 -3.91 -35.01
N THR A 169 1.75 -2.60 -35.25
CA THR A 169 2.01 -1.60 -34.22
C THR A 169 0.82 -0.67 -34.09
N TYR A 170 0.56 -0.15 -32.88
CA TYR A 170 -0.47 0.84 -32.65
C TYR A 170 0.16 2.24 -32.55
N ILE A 171 -0.46 3.21 -33.24
CA ILE A 171 -0.06 4.61 -33.21
C ILE A 171 -1.09 5.38 -32.40
N ARG A 172 -0.63 6.09 -31.37
CA ARG A 172 -1.49 6.92 -30.53
C ARG A 172 -1.76 8.24 -31.22
N VAL A 173 -3.03 8.58 -31.40
CA VAL A 173 -3.52 9.85 -31.95
C VAL A 173 -4.39 10.56 -30.91
N VAL A 174 -4.70 11.84 -31.15
CA VAL A 174 -5.51 12.66 -30.22
C VAL A 174 -6.85 11.98 -29.90
N ASP A 175 -7.47 11.37 -30.91
CA ASP A 175 -8.78 10.75 -30.82
C ASP A 175 -8.75 9.22 -30.58
N GLY A 176 -7.59 8.64 -30.23
CA GLY A 176 -7.50 7.21 -29.89
C GLY A 176 -6.25 6.50 -30.39
N PHE A 177 -6.42 5.31 -30.95
CA PHE A 177 -5.34 4.47 -31.45
C PHE A 177 -5.66 3.99 -32.86
N LEU A 178 -4.69 4.10 -33.76
CA LEU A 178 -4.73 3.49 -35.08
C LEU A 178 -3.86 2.22 -35.06
N TYR A 179 -4.32 1.17 -35.74
CA TYR A 179 -3.55 -0.05 -35.93
C TYR A 179 -2.86 0.01 -37.29
N LEU A 180 -1.53 0.05 -37.28
CA LEU A 180 -0.70 -0.01 -38.47
C LEU A 180 -0.23 -1.45 -38.67
N SER A 181 -0.57 -2.04 -39.81
CA SER A 181 -0.03 -3.32 -40.26
C SER A 181 0.95 -3.05 -41.39
N VAL A 182 2.20 -3.48 -41.23
CA VAL A 182 3.25 -3.33 -42.25
C VAL A 182 3.65 -4.71 -42.74
N VAL A 183 3.79 -4.85 -44.07
CA VAL A 183 4.38 -6.02 -44.71
C VAL A 183 5.64 -5.56 -45.44
N LEU A 184 6.78 -6.16 -45.09
CA LEU A 184 8.08 -5.84 -45.65
C LEU A 184 8.65 -7.04 -46.39
N ASP A 185 9.05 -6.84 -47.65
CA ASP A 185 9.81 -7.81 -48.41
C ASP A 185 11.31 -7.63 -48.16
N LEU A 186 11.96 -8.68 -47.64
CA LEU A 186 13.39 -8.65 -47.32
C LEU A 186 14.30 -8.56 -48.54
N HIS A 187 13.79 -8.80 -49.75
CA HIS A 187 14.55 -8.55 -50.98
C HIS A 187 14.85 -7.05 -51.16
N ASN A 188 13.88 -6.19 -50.87
CA ASN A 188 13.99 -4.74 -51.06
C ASN A 188 14.86 -4.05 -50.00
N VAL A 189 15.14 -4.74 -48.89
CA VAL A 189 15.96 -4.22 -47.79
C VAL A 189 17.45 -4.52 -48.00
N ALA A 190 17.78 -5.51 -48.83
CA ALA A 190 19.15 -6.01 -49.03
C ALA A 190 20.05 -5.06 -49.85
N THR A 191 19.53 -3.94 -50.37
CA THR A 191 20.25 -3.02 -51.26
C THR A 191 20.96 -1.88 -50.52
N ALA A 192 21.64 -2.19 -49.41
CA ALA A 192 22.52 -1.23 -48.72
C ALA A 192 23.88 -1.88 -48.43
N SER A 193 24.76 -1.85 -49.44
CA SER A 193 26.23 -2.07 -49.41
C SER A 193 26.74 -3.42 -48.88
N THR A 194 27.55 -4.17 -49.63
CA THR A 194 28.96 -3.84 -49.89
C THR A 194 29.45 -4.60 -51.13
N MET A 195 29.97 -3.89 -52.13
CA MET A 195 30.77 -4.44 -53.23
C MET A 195 32.24 -4.42 -52.84
N PRO A 196 33.02 -5.51 -52.96
CA PRO A 196 34.47 -5.44 -52.94
C PRO A 196 35.01 -5.13 -54.35
N VAL A 197 36.08 -4.33 -54.39
CA VAL A 197 36.94 -4.10 -55.56
C VAL A 197 37.75 -5.36 -55.85
#